data_AF-A0A2E7C405-F1
#
_entry.id   AF-A0A2E7C405-F1
#
_cell.length_a   1.000
_cell.length_b   1.000
_cell.length_c   1.000
_cell.angle_alpha   90.00
_cell.angle_beta   90.00
_cell.angle_gamma   90.00
#
_symmetry.space_group_name_H-M   'P 1'
#
loop_
_entity.id
_entity.type
_entity.pdbx_description
1 polymer ?
#
loop_
_entity_poly.entity_id
_entity_poly.type
_entity_poly.pdbx_seq_one_letter_code
_entity_poly.pdbx_strand_id
1 'polypeptide(L)'
;MSKSYKKVLTKNDTGETGGHQAGIAVPKKDEDLLSFFPRLDPDLFNPDAWITCIDPDGDEWELRYIYYNGKTFDPPKSTRNEYRLTHLTKFFSKWSAESGDSLVFTSTERETYFKLHLESVDNHESINDPAPIVLAGWKPVF
;
A
#
# COMPACT_ATOMS: atom_id res chain seq x y z
N MET A 1 17.14 -2.72 12.71
CA MET A 1 15.78 -3.20 13.04
C MET A 1 14.93 -3.05 11.80
N SER A 2 14.18 -4.09 11.41
CA SER A 2 13.20 -3.98 10.32
C SER A 2 12.02 -3.14 10.78
N LYS A 3 11.53 -2.23 9.93
CA LYS A 3 10.28 -1.49 10.13
C LYS A 3 9.15 -2.21 9.41
N SER A 4 7.94 -2.10 9.93
CA SER A 4 6.76 -2.70 9.32
C SER A 4 5.57 -1.74 9.36
N TYR A 5 4.79 -1.74 8.29
CA TYR A 5 3.55 -0.96 8.18
C TYR A 5 2.44 -1.82 7.61
N LYS A 6 1.21 -1.59 8.09
CA LYS A 6 0.02 -2.27 7.59
C LYS A 6 -1.02 -1.30 7.08
N LYS A 7 -1.74 -1.70 6.03
CA LYS A 7 -2.91 -1.02 5.48
C LYS A 7 -4.12 -1.94 5.57
N VAL A 8 -5.16 -1.51 6.29
CA VAL A 8 -6.47 -2.18 6.25
C VAL A 8 -7.10 -1.90 4.89
N LEU A 9 -7.41 -2.94 4.12
CA LEU A 9 -7.92 -2.84 2.77
C LEU A 9 -9.37 -2.37 2.77
N THR A 10 -9.66 -1.39 1.91
CA THR A 10 -11.02 -0.94 1.64
C THR A 10 -11.59 -1.66 0.43
N LYS A 11 -12.91 -1.60 0.23
CA LYS A 11 -13.57 -2.15 -0.97
C LYS A 11 -12.98 -1.62 -2.29
N ASN A 12 -12.47 -0.40 -2.28
CA ASN A 12 -11.80 0.18 -3.46
C ASN A 12 -10.41 -0.42 -3.67
N ASP A 13 -9.69 -0.72 -2.59
CA ASP A 13 -8.36 -1.34 -2.66
C ASP A 13 -8.45 -2.77 -3.19
N THR A 14 -9.49 -3.53 -2.79
CA THR A 14 -9.73 -4.92 -3.24
C THR A 14 -10.50 -5.02 -4.56
N GLY A 15 -11.17 -3.94 -4.98
CA GLY A 15 -11.83 -3.86 -6.29
C GLY A 15 -13.28 -4.34 -6.27
N GLU A 16 -13.81 -4.64 -5.08
CA GLU A 16 -15.20 -5.02 -4.84
C GLU A 16 -16.22 -3.98 -5.32
N THR A 17 -15.81 -2.72 -5.45
CA THR A 17 -16.70 -1.66 -5.96
C THR A 17 -16.89 -1.68 -7.47
N GLY A 18 -16.17 -2.54 -8.22
CA GLY A 18 -16.25 -2.65 -9.68
C GLY A 18 -15.76 -1.42 -10.46
N GLY A 19 -15.29 -0.38 -9.75
CA GLY A 19 -14.66 0.80 -10.35
C GLY A 19 -13.21 0.53 -10.74
N HIS A 20 -12.63 1.43 -11.54
CA HIS A 20 -11.20 1.35 -11.86
C HIS A 20 -10.36 1.47 -10.59
N GLN A 21 -9.65 0.40 -10.23
CA GLN A 21 -8.65 0.45 -9.19
C GLN A 21 -7.47 1.33 -9.63
N ALA A 22 -7.25 2.43 -8.93
CA ALA A 22 -6.08 3.29 -9.16
C ALA A 22 -4.89 2.92 -8.26
N GLY A 23 -4.98 1.81 -7.52
CA GLY A 23 -3.99 1.37 -6.52
C GLY A 23 -4.27 1.90 -5.12
N ILE A 24 -3.56 1.34 -4.13
CA ILE A 24 -3.67 1.70 -2.71
C ILE A 24 -3.10 3.09 -2.48
N ALA A 25 -3.84 3.94 -1.78
CA ALA A 25 -3.37 5.26 -1.39
C ALA A 25 -2.33 5.19 -0.26
N VAL A 26 -1.23 5.92 -0.40
CA VAL A 26 -0.21 6.12 0.64
C VAL A 26 -0.34 7.56 1.16
N PRO A 27 -0.62 7.78 2.46
CA PRO A 27 -0.83 9.11 3.05
C PRO A 27 0.36 10.06 2.84
N LYS A 28 0.14 11.12 2.07
CA LYS A 28 1.17 12.15 1.80
C LYS A 28 1.67 12.89 3.05
N LYS A 29 0.87 12.93 4.13
CA LYS A 29 1.22 13.65 5.37
C LYS A 29 1.96 12.79 6.40
N ASP A 30 2.19 11.52 6.08
CA ASP A 30 2.87 10.57 6.96
C ASP A 30 4.33 10.43 6.51
N GLU A 31 5.21 11.29 7.04
CA GLU A 31 6.62 11.35 6.63
C GLU A 31 7.37 10.05 6.93
N ASP A 32 7.03 9.39 8.05
CA ASP A 32 7.64 8.12 8.44
C ASP A 32 7.29 7.01 7.46
N LEU A 33 6.03 6.93 7.00
CA LEU A 33 5.61 6.00 5.96
C LEU A 33 6.15 6.35 4.57
N LEU A 34 6.25 7.63 4.22
CA LEU A 34 6.88 8.04 2.95
C LEU A 34 8.38 7.67 2.93
N SER A 35 9.07 7.78 4.07
CA SER A 35 10.48 7.38 4.21
C SER A 35 10.70 5.87 4.20
N PHE A 36 9.65 5.08 4.39
CA PHE A 36 9.69 3.62 4.34
C PHE A 36 9.78 3.09 2.91
N PHE A 37 9.17 3.79 1.95
CA PHE A 37 9.26 3.47 0.52
C PHE A 37 10.42 4.21 -0.16
N PRO A 38 10.82 3.82 -1.38
CA PRO A 38 11.87 4.51 -2.09
C PRO A 38 11.53 6.00 -2.28
N ARG A 39 12.52 6.87 -2.06
CA ARG A 39 12.34 8.30 -2.24
C ARG A 39 12.04 8.62 -3.70
N LEU A 40 10.99 9.40 -3.92
CA LEU A 40 10.61 9.92 -5.23
C LEU A 40 10.96 11.41 -5.31
N ASP A 41 11.53 11.84 -6.44
CA ASP A 41 11.85 13.25 -6.68
C ASP A 41 10.58 14.04 -7.05
N PRO A 42 10.07 14.93 -6.16
CA PRO A 42 8.81 15.62 -6.37
C PRO A 42 8.86 16.65 -7.51
N ASP A 43 10.04 17.01 -8.03
CA ASP A 43 10.20 17.97 -9.12
C ASP A 43 10.00 17.32 -10.50
N LEU A 44 10.12 15.99 -10.58
CA LEU A 44 9.78 15.21 -11.78
C LEU A 44 8.26 15.03 -11.89
N PHE A 45 7.72 14.92 -13.11
CA PHE A 45 6.29 14.70 -13.30
C PHE A 45 5.94 13.22 -13.14
N ASN A 46 5.07 12.92 -12.19
CA ASN A 46 4.65 11.58 -11.79
C ASN A 46 5.84 10.62 -11.54
N PRO A 47 6.79 10.97 -10.65
CA PRO A 47 7.94 10.12 -10.37
C PRO A 47 7.46 8.79 -9.79
N ASP A 48 8.19 7.74 -10.08
CA ASP A 48 7.88 6.40 -9.60
C ASP A 48 9.12 5.55 -9.38
N ALA A 49 8.95 4.47 -8.63
CA ALA A 49 9.94 3.45 -8.36
C ALA A 49 9.26 2.08 -8.31
N TRP A 50 9.99 1.06 -8.78
CA TRP A 50 9.60 -0.34 -8.58
C TRP A 50 10.13 -0.83 -7.23
N ILE A 51 9.31 -1.62 -6.55
CA ILE A 51 9.69 -2.33 -5.33
C ILE A 51 9.42 -3.82 -5.53
N THR A 52 10.35 -4.64 -5.05
CA THR A 52 10.23 -6.09 -5.07
C THR A 52 9.74 -6.57 -3.71
N CYS A 53 8.63 -7.29 -3.70
CA CYS A 53 8.01 -7.81 -2.49
C CYS A 53 8.06 -9.34 -2.52
N ILE A 54 8.52 -9.96 -1.44
CA ILE A 54 8.56 -11.42 -1.30
C ILE A 54 7.39 -11.84 -0.40
N ASP A 55 6.54 -12.73 -0.90
CA ASP A 55 5.41 -13.26 -0.12
C ASP A 55 5.80 -14.47 0.75
N PRO A 56 4.91 -14.98 1.63
CA PRO A 56 5.20 -16.14 2.47
C PRO A 56 5.53 -17.44 1.73
N ASP A 57 5.09 -17.60 0.47
CA ASP A 57 5.43 -18.75 -0.36
C ASP A 57 6.81 -18.59 -1.04
N GLY A 58 7.41 -17.40 -0.92
CA GLY A 58 8.68 -17.06 -1.55
C GLY A 58 8.53 -16.50 -2.97
N ASP A 59 7.30 -16.21 -3.44
CA ASP A 59 7.09 -15.60 -4.74
C ASP A 59 7.44 -14.10 -4.70
N GLU A 60 8.05 -13.61 -5.78
CA GLU A 60 8.40 -12.21 -5.96
C GLU A 60 7.28 -11.43 -6.68
N TRP A 61 6.96 -10.26 -6.15
CA TRP A 61 5.93 -9.34 -6.64
C TRP A 61 6.53 -7.98 -6.92
N GLU A 62 6.47 -7.57 -8.18
CA GLU A 62 6.86 -6.23 -8.61
C GLU A 62 5.69 -5.26 -8.46
N LEU A 63 5.79 -4.38 -7.47
CA LEU A 63 4.82 -3.32 -7.23
C LEU A 63 5.42 -1.97 -7.65
N ARG A 64 4.57 -1.04 -8.07
CA ARG A 64 5.00 0.31 -8.44
C ARG A 64 4.53 1.32 -7.42
N TYR A 65 5.48 2.04 -6.83
CA TYR A 65 5.24 3.19 -5.98
C TYR A 65 5.34 4.47 -6.82
N ILE A 66 4.27 5.26 -6.87
CA ILE A 66 4.17 6.44 -7.75
C ILE A 66 3.61 7.64 -6.99
N TYR A 67 4.13 8.83 -7.28
CA TYR A 67 3.57 10.09 -6.80
C TYR A 67 2.86 10.82 -7.94
N TYR A 68 1.53 10.75 -8.00
CA TYR A 68 0.77 11.56 -8.93
C TYR A 68 0.75 13.02 -8.46
N ASN A 69 1.69 13.83 -8.94
CA ASN A 69 1.95 15.19 -8.49
C ASN A 69 1.57 16.27 -9.53
N GLY A 70 0.74 15.96 -10.52
CA GLY A 70 0.40 16.92 -11.58
C GLY A 70 -0.15 18.27 -11.10
N LYS A 71 -0.76 18.34 -9.91
CA LYS A 71 -1.23 19.59 -9.30
C LYS A 71 -0.12 20.51 -8.82
N THR A 72 1.12 20.02 -8.63
CA THR A 72 2.23 20.81 -8.05
C THR A 72 3.03 21.61 -9.10
N PHE A 73 2.74 21.44 -10.38
CA PHE A 73 3.42 22.15 -11.48
C PHE A 73 2.73 23.48 -11.80
N ASP A 74 3.50 24.39 -12.41
CA ASP A 74 3.00 25.65 -12.98
C ASP A 74 3.35 25.75 -14.48
N PRO A 75 2.37 25.73 -15.41
CA PRO A 75 0.95 25.50 -15.15
C PRO A 75 0.67 24.05 -14.67
N PRO A 76 -0.44 23.82 -13.92
CA PRO A 76 -0.79 22.48 -13.46
C PRO A 76 -0.99 21.48 -14.60
N LYS A 77 -0.43 20.27 -14.45
CA LYS A 77 -0.50 19.18 -15.43
C LYS A 77 -1.66 18.20 -15.19
N SER A 78 -2.18 18.15 -13.96
CA SER A 78 -3.39 17.39 -13.59
C SER A 78 -3.98 17.88 -12.27
N THR A 79 -5.12 17.33 -11.84
CA THR A 79 -5.72 17.63 -10.53
C THR A 79 -5.12 16.82 -9.37
N ARG A 80 -4.27 15.83 -9.66
CA ARG A 80 -3.80 14.85 -8.66
C ARG A 80 -2.62 15.36 -7.83
N ASN A 81 -2.61 14.93 -6.56
CA ASN A 81 -1.53 15.20 -5.60
C ASN A 81 -1.50 14.09 -4.52
N GLU A 82 -1.18 12.87 -4.92
CA GLU A 82 -1.30 11.68 -4.06
C GLU A 82 -0.24 10.62 -4.40
N TYR A 83 0.20 9.87 -3.38
CA TYR A 83 1.06 8.70 -3.56
C TYR A 83 0.21 7.43 -3.64
N ARG A 84 0.63 6.48 -4.49
CA ARG A 84 -0.05 5.20 -4.66
C ARG A 84 0.93 4.04 -4.81
N LEU A 85 0.46 2.87 -4.37
CA LEU A 85 1.02 1.57 -4.73
C LEU A 85 0.10 0.89 -5.74
N THR A 86 0.64 0.47 -6.87
CA THR A 86 -0.11 -0.20 -7.95
C THR A 86 0.47 -1.59 -8.25
N HIS A 87 -0.15 -2.32 -9.17
CA HIS A 87 0.20 -3.70 -9.55
C HIS A 87 -0.08 -4.78 -8.50
N LEU A 88 -0.98 -4.51 -7.55
CA LEU A 88 -1.39 -5.46 -6.51
C LEU A 88 -2.45 -6.48 -6.95
N THR A 89 -3.11 -6.30 -8.10
CA THR A 89 -4.28 -7.11 -8.50
C THR A 89 -3.97 -8.61 -8.56
N LYS A 90 -2.81 -9.01 -9.09
CA LYS A 90 -2.42 -10.43 -9.14
C LYS A 90 -2.13 -10.99 -7.75
N PHE A 91 -1.48 -10.20 -6.89
CA PHE A 91 -1.23 -10.58 -5.50
C PHE A 91 -2.54 -10.78 -4.74
N PHE A 92 -3.46 -9.83 -4.83
CA PHE A 92 -4.79 -9.93 -4.23
C PHE A 92 -5.60 -11.11 -4.76
N SER A 93 -5.50 -11.41 -6.05
CA SER A 93 -6.15 -12.58 -6.62
C SER A 93 -5.55 -13.89 -6.12
N LYS A 94 -4.23 -13.98 -5.93
CA LYS A 94 -3.57 -15.20 -5.40
C LYS A 94 -3.99 -15.46 -3.95
N TRP A 95 -3.97 -14.41 -3.14
CA TRP A 95 -4.18 -14.50 -1.69
C TRP A 95 -5.64 -14.27 -1.26
N SER A 96 -6.58 -14.21 -2.22
CA SER A 96 -8.01 -13.98 -1.99
C SER A 96 -8.29 -12.78 -1.07
N ALA A 97 -7.64 -11.65 -1.35
CA ALA A 97 -7.73 -10.47 -0.49
C ALA A 97 -9.15 -9.88 -0.47
N GLU A 98 -9.66 -9.60 0.73
CA GLU A 98 -10.97 -8.98 0.93
C GLU A 98 -10.88 -7.66 1.69
N SER A 99 -11.90 -6.82 1.56
CA SER A 99 -11.98 -5.59 2.35
C SER A 99 -12.09 -5.92 3.85
N GLY A 100 -11.27 -5.26 4.66
CA GLY A 100 -11.08 -5.58 6.06
C GLY A 100 -9.75 -6.26 6.37
N ASP A 101 -9.18 -7.02 5.42
CA ASP A 101 -7.86 -7.63 5.58
C ASP A 101 -6.78 -6.54 5.73
N SER A 102 -5.65 -6.89 6.36
CA SER A 102 -4.50 -6.00 6.46
C SER A 102 -3.37 -6.44 5.53
N LEU A 103 -3.01 -5.58 4.59
CA LEU A 103 -1.79 -5.74 3.79
C LEU A 103 -0.59 -5.20 4.55
N VAL A 104 0.38 -6.06 4.82
CA VAL A 104 1.54 -5.75 5.67
C VAL A 104 2.82 -5.74 4.84
N PHE A 105 3.58 -4.65 4.93
CA PHE A 105 4.92 -4.52 4.37
C PHE A 105 5.94 -4.52 5.49
N THR A 106 7.04 -5.26 5.31
CA THR A 106 8.19 -5.25 6.23
C THR A 106 9.47 -4.97 5.45
N SER A 107 10.25 -3.99 5.89
CA SER A 107 11.53 -3.63 5.26
C SER A 107 12.54 -4.77 5.39
N THR A 108 13.35 -4.98 4.36
CA THR A 108 14.53 -5.84 4.43
C THR A 108 15.83 -5.01 4.55
N GLU A 109 16.99 -5.68 4.59
CA GLU A 109 18.30 -5.01 4.53
C GLU A 109 18.61 -4.45 3.15
N ARG A 110 17.95 -4.95 2.10
CA ARG A 110 18.11 -4.48 0.73
C ARG A 110 17.13 -3.33 0.48
N GLU A 111 17.65 -2.21 -0.01
CA GLU A 111 16.80 -1.11 -0.48
C GLU A 111 15.82 -1.62 -1.55
N THR A 112 14.61 -1.05 -1.56
CA THR A 112 13.50 -1.41 -2.47
C THR A 112 12.99 -2.86 -2.37
N TYR A 113 13.50 -3.69 -1.44
CA TYR A 113 13.03 -5.05 -1.18
C TYR A 113 12.25 -5.12 0.13
N PHE A 114 11.08 -5.74 0.07
CA PHE A 114 10.16 -5.88 1.20
C PHE A 114 9.66 -7.32 1.34
N LYS A 115 9.24 -7.69 2.54
CA LYS A 115 8.32 -8.82 2.73
C LYS A 115 6.89 -8.30 2.69
N LEU A 116 5.99 -9.07 2.10
CA LEU A 116 4.59 -8.71 1.91
C LEU A 116 3.68 -9.87 2.27
N HIS A 117 2.69 -9.64 3.15
CA HIS A 117 1.68 -10.65 3.45
C HIS A 117 0.32 -10.02 3.75
N LEU A 118 -0.72 -10.85 3.74
CA LEU A 118 -2.07 -10.49 4.20
C LEU A 118 -2.31 -11.07 5.58
N GLU A 119 -2.92 -10.27 6.45
CA GLU A 119 -3.53 -10.71 7.70
C GLU A 119 -5.05 -10.66 7.52
N SER A 120 -5.67 -11.84 7.44
CA SER A 120 -7.12 -11.93 7.31
C SER A 120 -7.82 -11.57 8.62
N VAL A 121 -8.99 -10.93 8.50
CA VAL A 121 -9.85 -10.61 9.66
C VAL A 121 -10.21 -11.87 10.47
N ASP A 122 -10.36 -13.02 9.81
CA ASP A 122 -10.79 -14.28 10.45
C ASP A 122 -9.67 -14.97 11.26
N ASN A 123 -8.40 -14.56 11.11
CA ASN A 123 -7.29 -15.09 11.90
C ASN A 123 -7.10 -14.37 13.25
N HIS A 124 -8.01 -13.45 13.62
CA HIS A 124 -8.12 -13.02 15.00
C HIS A 124 -8.84 -14.10 15.81
N GLU A 125 -8.10 -14.79 16.70
CA GLU A 125 -8.71 -15.53 17.80
C GLU A 125 -9.82 -14.69 18.44
N SER A 126 -10.95 -15.36 18.66
CA SER A 126 -12.19 -14.84 19.21
C SER A 126 -12.02 -13.86 20.37
N ILE A 127 -12.31 -12.58 20.10
CA ILE A 127 -12.83 -11.68 21.13
C ILE A 127 -14.13 -11.08 20.57
N ASN A 128 -15.24 -11.50 21.18
CA ASN A 128 -16.57 -10.96 20.96
C ASN A 128 -16.58 -9.44 21.24
N ASP A 129 -16.54 -8.63 20.20
CA ASP A 129 -17.20 -7.33 20.16
C ASP A 129 -17.37 -6.90 18.70
N PRO A 130 -18.52 -6.31 18.30
CA PRO A 130 -18.67 -5.79 16.95
C PRO A 130 -17.72 -4.60 16.80
N ALA A 131 -16.55 -4.85 16.22
CA ALA A 131 -15.57 -3.80 16.00
C ALA A 131 -16.18 -2.76 15.03
N PRO A 132 -16.25 -1.48 15.41
CA PRO A 132 -16.70 -0.44 14.48
C PRO A 132 -15.81 -0.49 13.24
N ILE A 133 -16.42 -0.32 12.06
CA ILE A 133 -15.68 -0.15 10.80
C ILE A 133 -14.92 1.18 10.90
N VAL A 134 -13.73 1.12 11.49
CA VAL A 134 -12.79 2.24 11.52
C VAL A 134 -12.19 2.30 10.12
N LEU A 135 -12.28 3.45 9.46
CA LEU A 135 -11.52 3.77 8.26
C LEU A 135 -10.03 3.85 8.65
N ALA A 136 -9.43 2.71 8.97
CA ALA A 136 -8.08 2.60 9.44
C ALA A 136 -7.17 2.68 8.22
N GLY A 137 -6.51 3.83 8.07
CA GLY A 137 -5.43 3.99 7.10
C GLY A 137 -4.21 3.13 7.46
N TRP A 138 -3.05 3.58 7.03
CA TRP A 138 -1.78 2.93 7.36
C TRP A 138 -1.46 3.03 8.85
N LYS A 139 -0.83 2.01 9.42
CA LYS A 139 -0.36 1.97 10.81
C LYS A 139 1.01 1.30 10.92
N PRO A 140 1.92 1.76 11.79
CA PRO A 140 3.13 1.02 12.12
C PRO A 140 2.77 -0.29 12.84
N VAL A 141 3.60 -1.31 12.66
CA VAL A 141 3.56 -2.57 13.41
C VAL A 141 4.80 -2.61 14.31
N PHE A 142 4.59 -2.75 15.62
CA PHE A 142 5.63 -2.75 16.66
C PHE A 142 5.92 -4.16 17.15
#